data_AF-A0A953RP17-F1
#
_entry.id   AF-A0A953RP17-F1
#
_cell.length_a   1.000
_cell.length_b   1.000
_cell.length_c   1.000
_cell.angle_alpha   90.00
_cell.angle_beta   90.00
_cell.angle_gamma   90.00
#
_symmetry.space_group_name_H-M   'P 1'
#
loop_
_entity.id
_entity.type
_entity.pdbx_description
1 polymer ?
#
loop_
_entity_poly.entity_id
_entity_poly.type
_entity_poly.pdbx_seq_one_letter_code
_entity_poly.pdbx_strand_id
1 'polypeptide(L)'
;MRFGLALSLVLYVVLAPVVIAQNASLGLNAPQLYEKGMNNLMGVGISRNDLNAIDYLRRSAELGYLPAQVVLGYFYETGSVVSRDFGQASDWYKKAAKQDDRLADWLVGRLYYTGNGIPRDLSAAESWLQRAASQGDPFGQYLLGQVRLERNDYPKAAEWFRKAAMQGLPQAQAQLGELFKQGQGVTVDKFEAYIWLLVSFDAGNQTIAADLAALEGELGSNRVDEAKSKARDLEQTVSRAVVSRGCDWAGAFDPVPTPPPPDIQRFCR
;
A
#
# COMPACT_ATOMS: atom_id res chain seq x y z
N MET A 1 86.29 -19.59 -22.70
CA MET A 1 85.30 -19.13 -23.70
C MET A 1 84.23 -20.19 -23.88
N ARG A 2 83.00 -19.94 -23.41
CA ARG A 2 81.71 -20.32 -24.01
C ARG A 2 80.60 -19.87 -23.07
N PHE A 3 79.78 -18.95 -23.56
CA PHE A 3 78.60 -18.38 -22.90
C PHE A 3 77.46 -19.42 -22.89
N GLY A 4 76.69 -19.44 -21.79
CA GLY A 4 75.42 -20.17 -21.70
C GLY A 4 74.44 -19.37 -20.85
N LEU A 5 73.62 -18.56 -21.52
CA LEU A 5 72.45 -17.90 -20.94
C LEU A 5 71.39 -18.96 -20.62
N ALA A 6 70.99 -19.07 -19.36
CA ALA A 6 69.80 -19.82 -18.95
C ALA A 6 68.75 -18.84 -18.44
N LEU A 7 67.77 -18.58 -19.30
CA LEU A 7 66.54 -17.84 -19.07
C LEU A 7 65.49 -18.84 -18.54
N SER A 8 64.87 -18.61 -17.38
CA SER A 8 63.60 -19.27 -16.99
C SER A 8 62.94 -18.50 -15.85
N LEU A 9 62.03 -17.60 -16.20
CA LEU A 9 60.55 -17.73 -16.11
C LEU A 9 60.01 -17.64 -14.66
N VAL A 10 59.69 -16.41 -14.25
CA VAL A 10 58.86 -16.13 -13.07
C VAL A 10 57.40 -16.36 -13.45
N LEU A 11 56.78 -17.36 -12.83
CA LEU A 11 55.36 -17.69 -13.00
C LEU A 11 54.51 -16.70 -12.19
N TYR A 12 53.93 -15.69 -12.85
CA TYR A 12 52.91 -14.83 -12.23
C TYR A 12 51.58 -15.58 -12.18
N VAL A 13 51.16 -16.02 -10.99
CA VAL A 13 49.79 -16.49 -10.75
C VAL A 13 48.88 -15.27 -10.70
N VAL A 14 48.18 -15.00 -11.80
CA VAL A 14 47.13 -13.97 -11.86
C VAL A 14 45.91 -14.51 -11.13
N LEU A 15 45.60 -13.92 -9.98
CA LEU A 15 44.31 -14.07 -9.32
C LEU A 15 43.22 -13.52 -10.25
N ALA A 16 42.46 -14.41 -10.88
CA ALA A 16 41.29 -14.02 -11.64
C ALA A 16 40.23 -13.44 -10.69
N PRO A 17 39.66 -12.25 -10.97
CA PRO A 17 38.53 -11.76 -10.21
C PRO A 17 37.32 -12.66 -10.48
N VAL A 18 36.60 -12.99 -9.40
CA VAL A 18 35.29 -13.65 -9.44
C VAL A 18 34.38 -12.87 -10.38
N VAL A 19 34.15 -13.43 -11.57
CA VAL A 19 33.22 -12.87 -12.56
C VAL A 19 31.81 -13.09 -12.03
N ILE A 20 31.14 -11.96 -11.81
CA ILE A 20 29.72 -11.79 -11.55
C ILE A 20 28.91 -12.74 -12.43
N ALA A 21 27.98 -13.48 -11.82
CA ALA A 21 26.99 -14.27 -12.52
C ALA A 21 26.15 -13.39 -13.46
N GLN A 22 26.60 -13.23 -14.71
CA GLN A 22 25.81 -12.70 -15.80
C GLN A 22 25.00 -13.84 -16.40
N ASN A 23 23.83 -14.12 -15.82
CA ASN A 23 22.78 -14.73 -16.62
C ASN A 23 22.20 -13.64 -17.52
N ALA A 24 22.41 -13.81 -18.82
CA ALA A 24 22.06 -12.88 -19.88
C ALA A 24 20.62 -12.34 -19.78
N SER A 25 20.44 -11.20 -19.12
CA SER A 25 19.56 -10.15 -19.63
C SER A 25 20.23 -9.56 -20.83
N LEU A 26 19.60 -9.67 -21.99
CA LEU A 26 19.94 -8.99 -23.23
C LEU A 26 20.05 -7.47 -23.02
N GLY A 27 21.08 -6.97 -22.34
CA GLY A 27 21.30 -5.54 -22.07
C GLY A 27 20.16 -4.76 -21.39
N LEU A 28 19.06 -5.41 -20.97
CA LEU A 28 17.87 -4.73 -20.47
C LEU A 28 18.10 -4.26 -19.03
N ASN A 29 17.78 -2.99 -18.77
CA ASN A 29 17.77 -2.42 -17.43
C ASN A 29 16.48 -2.78 -16.67
N ALA A 30 16.42 -2.46 -15.38
CA ALA A 30 15.32 -2.87 -14.52
C ALA A 30 13.93 -2.34 -14.98
N PRO A 31 13.76 -1.06 -15.36
CA PRO A 31 12.52 -0.58 -15.98
C PRO A 31 12.12 -1.32 -17.27
N GLN A 32 13.06 -1.60 -18.16
CA GLN A 32 12.79 -2.32 -19.41
C GLN A 32 12.36 -3.77 -19.16
N LEU A 33 12.98 -4.43 -18.18
CA LEU A 33 12.55 -5.75 -17.73
C LEU A 33 11.13 -5.71 -17.16
N TYR A 34 10.81 -4.71 -16.34
CA TYR A 34 9.46 -4.53 -15.81
C TYR A 34 8.42 -4.34 -16.91
N GLU A 35 8.66 -3.44 -17.85
CA GLU A 35 7.77 -3.17 -18.99
C GLU A 35 7.54 -4.44 -19.81
N LYS A 36 8.62 -5.18 -20.10
CA LYS A 36 8.52 -6.46 -20.83
C LYS A 36 7.70 -7.49 -20.05
N GLY A 37 7.85 -7.54 -18.73
CA GLY A 37 7.04 -8.35 -17.84
C GLY A 37 5.56 -8.01 -17.92
N MET A 38 5.22 -6.73 -17.79
CA MET A 38 3.84 -6.24 -17.87
C MET A 38 3.21 -6.47 -19.25
N ASN A 39 3.97 -6.28 -20.34
CA ASN A 39 3.49 -6.56 -21.71
C ASN A 39 3.18 -8.05 -21.93
N ASN A 40 3.96 -8.96 -21.32
CA ASN A 40 3.68 -10.40 -21.35
C ASN A 40 2.41 -10.75 -20.56
N LEU A 41 2.08 -10.04 -19.47
CA LEU A 41 0.82 -10.25 -18.74
C LEU A 41 -0.40 -9.74 -19.52
N MET A 42 -0.27 -8.56 -20.13
CA MET A 42 -1.39 -7.92 -20.82
C MET A 42 -1.63 -8.47 -22.23
N GLY A 43 -0.65 -9.16 -22.81
CA GLY A 43 -0.72 -9.60 -24.20
C GLY A 43 -0.67 -8.42 -25.19
N VAL A 44 0.02 -7.33 -24.84
CA VAL A 44 0.15 -6.16 -25.73
C VAL A 44 1.15 -6.50 -26.83
N GLY A 45 0.66 -6.68 -28.05
CA GLY A 45 1.47 -7.02 -29.23
C GLY A 45 2.00 -8.46 -29.27
N ILE A 46 1.66 -9.29 -28.28
CA ILE A 46 2.00 -10.72 -28.18
C ILE A 46 0.88 -11.49 -27.47
N SER A 47 0.88 -12.83 -27.51
CA SER A 47 -0.02 -13.62 -26.66
C SER A 47 0.40 -13.53 -25.18
N ARG A 48 -0.59 -13.44 -24.28
CA ARG A 48 -0.36 -13.46 -22.82
C ARG A 48 0.48 -14.67 -22.42
N ASN A 49 1.52 -14.43 -21.62
CA ASN A 49 2.41 -15.46 -21.11
C ASN A 49 2.88 -15.12 -19.69
N ASP A 50 2.21 -15.72 -18.71
CA ASP A 50 2.42 -15.45 -17.29
C ASP A 50 3.79 -15.94 -16.81
N LEU A 51 4.31 -17.04 -17.37
CA LEU A 51 5.63 -17.57 -17.00
C LEU A 51 6.75 -16.60 -17.41
N ASN A 52 6.72 -16.12 -18.65
CA ASN A 52 7.68 -15.13 -19.14
C ASN A 52 7.54 -13.81 -18.38
N ALA A 53 6.30 -13.38 -18.09
CA ALA A 53 6.05 -12.18 -17.31
C ALA A 53 6.73 -12.24 -15.94
N ILE A 54 6.54 -13.34 -15.21
CA ILE A 54 7.12 -13.52 -13.88
C ILE A 54 8.64 -13.58 -13.92
N ASP A 55 9.25 -14.20 -14.94
CA ASP A 55 10.71 -14.16 -15.12
C ASP A 55 11.23 -12.72 -15.23
N TYR A 56 10.65 -11.93 -16.14
CA TYR A 56 11.06 -10.54 -16.36
C TYR A 56 10.84 -9.67 -15.11
N LEU A 57 9.70 -9.81 -14.45
CA LEU A 57 9.39 -9.06 -13.24
C LEU A 57 10.33 -9.43 -12.09
N ARG A 58 10.64 -10.72 -11.90
CA ARG A 58 11.60 -11.17 -10.89
C ARG A 58 12.97 -10.54 -11.09
N ARG A 59 13.48 -10.58 -12.33
CA ARG A 59 14.79 -9.99 -12.66
C ARG A 59 14.80 -8.47 -12.46
N SER A 60 13.71 -7.79 -12.83
CA SER A 60 13.56 -6.35 -12.56
C SER A 60 13.58 -6.03 -11.06
N ALA A 61 12.86 -6.82 -10.25
CA ALA A 61 12.78 -6.64 -8.81
C ALA A 61 14.11 -6.96 -8.10
N GLU A 62 14.84 -7.96 -8.59
CA GLU A 62 16.19 -8.33 -8.12
C GLU A 62 17.22 -7.23 -8.41
N LEU A 63 17.05 -6.47 -9.50
CA LEU A 63 17.82 -5.25 -9.78
C LEU A 63 17.39 -4.04 -8.94
N GLY A 64 16.44 -4.21 -8.02
CA GLY A 64 16.02 -3.14 -7.10
C GLY A 64 14.87 -2.27 -7.61
N TYR A 65 14.24 -2.59 -8.74
CA TYR A 65 13.17 -1.73 -9.26
C TYR A 65 11.91 -1.81 -8.41
N LEU A 66 11.60 -0.70 -7.71
CA LEU A 66 10.52 -0.60 -6.73
C LEU A 66 9.16 -1.07 -7.29
N PRO A 67 8.69 -0.64 -8.48
CA PRO A 67 7.41 -1.14 -9.02
C PRO A 67 7.38 -2.66 -9.17
N ALA A 68 8.47 -3.28 -9.63
CA ALA A 68 8.55 -4.73 -9.79
C ALA A 68 8.50 -5.46 -8.44
N GLN A 69 9.16 -4.92 -7.42
CA GLN A 69 9.11 -5.47 -6.06
C GLN A 69 7.69 -5.43 -5.48
N VAL A 70 6.97 -4.32 -5.66
CA VAL A 70 5.57 -4.21 -5.21
C VAL A 70 4.66 -5.15 -6.00
N VAL A 71 4.78 -5.21 -7.33
CA VAL A 71 3.99 -6.12 -8.19
C VAL A 71 4.20 -7.59 -7.80
N LEU A 72 5.45 -8.03 -7.61
CA LEU A 72 5.72 -9.41 -7.21
C LEU A 72 5.14 -9.71 -5.84
N GLY A 73 5.31 -8.80 -4.88
CA GLY A 73 4.69 -8.94 -3.56
C GLY A 73 3.17 -9.15 -3.67
N TYR A 74 2.52 -8.37 -4.53
CA TYR A 74 1.09 -8.47 -4.81
C TYR A 74 0.68 -9.81 -5.44
N PHE A 75 1.45 -10.32 -6.41
CA PHE A 75 1.17 -11.61 -7.03
C PHE A 75 1.29 -12.77 -6.06
N TYR A 76 2.28 -12.72 -5.17
CA TYR A 76 2.41 -13.70 -4.12
C TYR A 76 1.33 -13.56 -3.05
N GLU A 77 0.87 -12.35 -2.71
CA GLU A 77 -0.21 -12.15 -1.75
C GLU A 77 -1.56 -12.69 -2.27
N THR A 78 -1.87 -12.40 -3.54
CA THR A 78 -3.19 -12.72 -4.12
C THR A 78 -3.28 -14.08 -4.79
N GLY A 79 -2.15 -14.63 -5.22
CA GLY A 79 -2.13 -15.86 -5.99
C GLY A 79 -2.63 -15.71 -7.43
N SER A 80 -2.66 -14.48 -7.96
CA SER A 80 -3.30 -14.16 -9.25
C SER A 80 -2.51 -14.63 -10.48
N VAL A 81 -1.17 -14.64 -10.40
CA VAL A 81 -0.26 -15.04 -11.49
C VAL A 81 0.68 -16.18 -11.05
N VAL A 82 1.02 -16.23 -9.77
CA VAL A 82 1.84 -17.28 -9.14
C VAL A 82 1.06 -17.93 -8.00
N SER A 83 1.49 -19.09 -7.52
CA SER A 83 0.89 -19.67 -6.31
C SER A 83 1.04 -18.72 -5.13
N ARG A 84 -0.05 -18.56 -4.36
CA ARG A 84 -0.09 -17.66 -3.20
C ARG A 84 0.95 -18.06 -2.14
N ASP A 85 1.75 -17.10 -1.71
CA ASP A 85 2.79 -17.24 -0.69
C ASP A 85 2.98 -15.91 0.06
N PHE A 86 2.42 -15.81 1.27
CA PHE A 86 2.51 -14.60 2.07
C PHE A 86 3.92 -14.29 2.59
N GLY A 87 4.79 -15.31 2.69
CA GLY A 87 6.19 -15.12 3.05
C GLY A 87 6.95 -14.40 1.94
N GLN A 88 6.83 -14.90 0.70
CA GLN A 88 7.37 -14.21 -0.48
C GLN A 88 6.78 -12.80 -0.64
N ALA A 89 5.48 -12.63 -0.41
CA ALA A 89 4.84 -11.31 -0.46
C ALA A 89 5.50 -10.34 0.54
N SER A 90 5.64 -10.76 1.80
CA SER A 90 6.29 -9.99 2.86
C SER A 90 7.73 -9.62 2.48
N ASP A 91 8.51 -10.56 1.93
CA ASP A 91 9.90 -10.32 1.57
C ASP A 91 10.04 -9.30 0.44
N TRP A 92 9.20 -9.37 -0.59
CA TRP A 92 9.21 -8.40 -1.68
C TRP A 92 8.75 -7.01 -1.24
N TYR A 93 7.70 -6.92 -0.43
CA TYR A 93 7.28 -5.64 0.14
C TYR A 93 8.33 -5.04 1.07
N LYS A 94 9.01 -5.84 1.91
CA LYS A 94 10.13 -5.35 2.73
C LYS A 94 11.30 -4.86 1.90
N LYS A 95 11.59 -5.47 0.74
CA LYS A 95 12.62 -4.95 -0.20
C LYS A 95 12.21 -3.59 -0.76
N ALA A 96 10.94 -3.41 -1.14
CA ALA A 96 10.43 -2.12 -1.62
C ALA A 96 10.45 -1.06 -0.50
N ALA A 97 10.05 -1.43 0.71
CA ALA A 97 9.99 -0.53 1.86
C ALA A 97 11.38 -0.08 2.39
N LYS A 98 12.46 -0.79 2.02
CA LYS A 98 13.85 -0.31 2.24
C LYS A 98 14.24 0.87 1.35
N GLN A 99 13.41 1.20 0.35
CA GLN A 99 13.59 2.34 -0.54
C GLN A 99 12.70 3.54 -0.12
N ASP A 100 12.24 3.55 1.14
CA ASP A 100 11.38 4.57 1.74
C ASP A 100 10.04 4.80 1.03
N ASP A 101 9.52 3.76 0.39
CA ASP A 101 8.20 3.78 -0.26
C ASP A 101 7.05 3.63 0.74
N ARG A 102 6.22 4.68 0.88
CA ARG A 102 5.09 4.67 1.81
C ARG A 102 4.03 3.60 1.53
N LEU A 103 3.84 3.23 0.26
CA LEU A 103 2.90 2.17 -0.13
C LEU A 103 3.44 0.82 0.36
N ALA A 104 4.72 0.53 0.15
CA ALA A 104 5.36 -0.67 0.64
C ALA A 104 5.38 -0.73 2.18
N ASP A 105 5.65 0.38 2.87
CA ASP A 105 5.55 0.47 4.33
C ASP A 105 4.15 0.08 4.81
N TRP A 106 3.10 0.62 4.17
CA TRP A 106 1.71 0.28 4.48
C TRP A 106 1.41 -1.20 4.19
N LEU A 107 1.86 -1.75 3.06
CA LEU A 107 1.64 -3.16 2.69
C LEU A 107 2.26 -4.12 3.70
N VAL A 108 3.50 -3.87 4.14
CA VAL A 108 4.14 -4.68 5.19
C VAL A 108 3.38 -4.55 6.52
N GLY A 109 3.02 -3.32 6.91
CA GLY A 109 2.24 -3.07 8.11
C GLY A 109 0.89 -3.79 8.12
N ARG A 110 0.19 -3.80 6.97
CA ARG A 110 -1.09 -4.51 6.78
C ARG A 110 -0.95 -6.02 6.91
N LEU A 111 0.13 -6.61 6.37
CA LEU A 111 0.37 -8.05 6.51
C LEU A 111 0.53 -8.45 7.98
N TYR A 112 1.31 -7.69 8.76
CA TYR A 112 1.47 -7.95 10.20
C TYR A 112 0.20 -7.68 11.01
N TYR A 113 -0.57 -6.66 10.62
CA TYR A 113 -1.83 -6.32 11.28
C TYR A 113 -2.90 -7.41 11.10
N THR A 114 -3.05 -7.91 9.87
CA THR A 114 -4.04 -8.95 9.55
C THR A 114 -3.59 -10.34 9.96
N GLY A 115 -2.27 -10.62 9.94
CA GLY A 115 -1.76 -11.97 10.18
C GLY A 115 -2.09 -12.95 9.05
N ASN A 116 -2.33 -12.45 7.84
CA ASN A 116 -2.65 -13.29 6.68
C ASN A 116 -1.40 -14.05 6.23
N GLY A 117 -1.35 -15.35 6.53
CA GLY A 117 -0.27 -16.26 6.14
C GLY A 117 1.11 -15.98 6.75
N ILE A 118 1.25 -14.91 7.53
CA ILE A 118 2.37 -14.66 8.43
C ILE A 118 1.82 -14.44 9.85
N PRO A 119 2.58 -14.72 10.93
CA PRO A 119 2.12 -14.47 12.28
C PRO A 119 1.71 -13.01 12.49
N ARG A 120 0.52 -12.81 13.05
CA ARG A 120 0.02 -11.48 13.43
C ARG A 120 0.93 -10.86 14.49
N ASP A 121 1.34 -9.62 14.28
CA ASP A 121 2.19 -8.88 15.20
C ASP A 121 1.83 -7.39 15.18
N LEU A 122 1.09 -6.94 16.20
CA LEU A 122 0.65 -5.55 16.30
C LEU A 122 1.81 -4.57 16.50
N SER A 123 2.92 -4.99 17.11
CA SER A 123 4.08 -4.11 17.34
C SER A 123 4.88 -3.92 16.06
N ALA A 124 5.06 -4.99 15.29
CA ALA A 124 5.63 -4.90 13.95
C ALA A 124 4.72 -4.05 13.04
N ALA A 125 3.41 -4.33 13.03
CA ALA A 125 2.44 -3.56 12.26
C ALA A 125 2.52 -2.06 12.59
N GLU A 126 2.47 -1.68 13.86
CA GLU A 126 2.59 -0.31 14.32
C GLU A 126 3.87 0.36 13.80
N SER A 127 5.01 -0.33 13.87
CA SER A 127 6.30 0.21 13.43
C SER A 127 6.31 0.54 11.94
N TRP A 128 5.81 -0.35 11.09
CA TRP A 128 5.71 -0.13 9.65
C TRP A 128 4.66 0.93 9.29
N LEU A 129 3.48 0.86 9.92
CA LEU A 129 2.39 1.81 9.68
C LEU A 129 2.76 3.23 10.13
N GLN A 130 3.56 3.38 11.19
CA GLN A 130 4.06 4.69 11.62
C GLN A 130 4.92 5.36 10.55
N ARG A 131 5.74 4.58 9.81
CA ARG A 131 6.52 5.08 8.68
C ARG A 131 5.61 5.57 7.57
N ALA A 132 4.68 4.73 7.09
CA ALA A 132 3.71 5.12 6.06
C ALA A 132 2.89 6.35 6.47
N ALA A 133 2.34 6.36 7.68
CA ALA A 133 1.51 7.45 8.20
C ALA A 133 2.29 8.77 8.33
N SER A 134 3.57 8.71 8.72
CA SER A 134 4.44 9.90 8.80
C SER A 134 4.74 10.52 7.43
N GLN A 135 4.69 9.72 6.37
CA GLN A 135 4.80 10.19 4.98
C GLN A 135 3.46 10.64 4.38
N GLY A 136 2.42 10.73 5.22
CA GLY A 136 1.09 11.18 4.80
C GLY A 136 0.20 10.09 4.20
N ASP A 137 0.60 8.81 4.23
CA ASP A 137 -0.22 7.76 3.64
C ASP A 137 -1.58 7.61 4.36
N PRO A 138 -2.74 7.82 3.70
CA PRO A 138 -4.04 7.75 4.36
C PRO A 138 -4.39 6.33 4.83
N PHE A 139 -3.94 5.28 4.14
CA PHE A 139 -4.19 3.90 4.54
C PHE A 139 -3.31 3.49 5.73
N GLY A 140 -2.05 3.96 5.74
CA GLY A 140 -1.14 3.87 6.87
C GLY A 140 -1.69 4.56 8.11
N GLN A 141 -2.20 5.79 7.98
CA GLN A 141 -2.85 6.53 9.06
C GLN A 141 -4.09 5.79 9.58
N TYR A 142 -4.95 5.29 8.68
CA TYR A 142 -6.13 4.53 9.07
C TYR A 142 -5.79 3.26 9.86
N LEU A 143 -4.89 2.41 9.34
CA LEU A 143 -4.52 1.18 10.04
C LEU A 143 -3.77 1.46 11.34
N LEU A 144 -2.99 2.55 11.41
CA LEU A 144 -2.40 2.97 12.67
C LEU A 144 -3.49 3.38 13.68
N GLY A 145 -4.54 4.07 13.24
CA GLY A 145 -5.74 4.33 14.05
C GLY A 145 -6.41 3.04 14.55
N GLN A 146 -6.55 2.03 13.68
CA GLN A 146 -7.08 0.70 14.07
C GLN A 146 -6.21 0.01 15.12
N VAL A 147 -4.88 0.02 14.96
CA VAL A 147 -3.94 -0.50 15.96
C VAL A 147 -4.09 0.20 17.31
N ARG A 148 -4.28 1.54 17.30
CA ARG A 148 -4.53 2.29 18.54
C ARG A 148 -5.87 1.91 19.18
N LEU A 149 -6.91 1.74 18.37
CA LEU A 149 -8.23 1.33 18.83
C LEU A 149 -8.20 -0.05 19.48
N GLU A 150 -7.54 -1.04 18.86
CA GLU A 150 -7.37 -2.39 19.44
C GLU A 150 -6.60 -2.37 20.77
N ARG A 151 -5.75 -1.37 20.97
CA ARG A 151 -5.03 -1.14 22.24
C ARG A 151 -5.78 -0.25 23.22
N ASN A 152 -7.03 0.11 22.93
CA ASN A 152 -7.87 1.02 23.71
C ASN A 152 -7.28 2.44 23.87
N ASP A 153 -6.38 2.87 22.97
CA ASP A 153 -5.86 4.24 22.90
C ASP A 153 -6.75 5.09 21.98
N TYR A 154 -7.99 5.30 22.42
CA TYR A 154 -9.02 6.01 21.65
C TYR A 154 -8.62 7.44 21.25
N PRO A 155 -7.98 8.27 22.10
CA PRO A 155 -7.56 9.61 21.69
C PRO A 155 -6.59 9.59 20.50
N LYS A 156 -5.59 8.68 20.50
CA LYS A 156 -4.68 8.55 19.36
C LYS A 156 -5.37 7.92 18.16
N ALA A 157 -6.31 7.00 18.36
CA ALA A 157 -7.11 6.45 17.27
C ALA A 157 -7.87 7.58 16.55
N ALA A 158 -8.57 8.44 17.30
CA ALA A 158 -9.28 9.60 16.76
C ALA A 158 -8.36 10.56 16.01
N GLU A 159 -7.15 10.82 16.52
CA GLU A 159 -6.16 11.66 15.84
C GLU A 159 -5.78 11.09 14.47
N TRP A 160 -5.45 9.80 14.40
CA TRP A 160 -5.05 9.14 13.16
C TRP A 160 -6.21 9.00 12.18
N PHE A 161 -7.40 8.65 12.65
CA PHE A 161 -8.59 8.62 11.80
C PHE A 161 -8.91 10.00 11.25
N ARG A 162 -8.78 11.07 12.02
CA ARG A 162 -8.98 12.44 11.52
C ARG A 162 -8.01 12.79 10.40
N LYS A 163 -6.73 12.43 10.52
CA LYS A 163 -5.75 12.65 9.44
C LYS A 163 -6.15 11.90 8.16
N ALA A 164 -6.54 10.63 8.25
CA ALA A 164 -6.97 9.84 7.10
C ALA A 164 -8.32 10.32 6.51
N ALA A 165 -9.26 10.72 7.37
CA ALA A 165 -10.59 11.20 6.99
C ALA A 165 -10.52 12.54 6.23
N MET A 166 -9.62 13.44 6.65
CA MET A 166 -9.32 14.69 5.95
C MET A 166 -8.66 14.49 4.58
N GLN A 167 -8.15 13.28 4.31
CA GLN A 167 -7.65 12.88 2.99
C GLN A 167 -8.71 12.16 2.14
N GLY A 168 -9.95 12.07 2.64
CA GLY A 168 -11.08 11.53 1.89
C GLY A 168 -11.24 10.02 1.99
N LEU A 169 -10.62 9.36 2.98
CA LEU A 169 -10.77 7.91 3.17
C LEU A 169 -12.10 7.59 3.89
N PRO A 170 -13.10 6.95 3.24
CA PRO A 170 -14.42 6.74 3.81
C PRO A 170 -14.40 5.88 5.08
N GLN A 171 -13.54 4.87 5.12
CA GLN A 171 -13.37 4.01 6.29
C GLN A 171 -12.92 4.81 7.51
N ALA A 172 -12.03 5.78 7.34
CA ALA A 172 -11.56 6.64 8.43
C ALA A 172 -12.63 7.66 8.85
N GLN A 173 -13.40 8.19 7.89
CA GLN A 173 -14.54 9.08 8.15
C GLN A 173 -15.59 8.37 9.01
N ALA A 174 -15.96 7.12 8.65
CA ALA A 174 -16.89 6.33 9.42
C ALA A 174 -16.39 6.05 10.85
N GLN A 175 -15.13 5.64 11.00
CA GLN A 175 -14.55 5.38 12.32
C GLN A 175 -14.48 6.64 13.19
N LEU A 176 -14.12 7.79 12.61
CA LEU A 176 -14.12 9.05 13.34
C LEU A 176 -15.54 9.47 13.77
N GLY A 177 -16.52 9.30 12.88
CA GLY A 177 -17.93 9.55 13.18
C GLY A 177 -18.42 8.68 14.34
N GLU A 178 -18.03 7.41 14.36
CA GLU A 178 -18.38 6.50 15.46
C GLU A 178 -17.76 6.92 16.79
N LEU A 179 -16.49 7.34 16.80
CA LEU A 179 -15.83 7.82 18.01
C LEU A 179 -16.52 9.07 18.58
N PHE A 180 -16.96 9.99 17.72
CA PHE A 180 -17.77 11.15 18.14
C PHE A 180 -19.16 10.76 18.64
N LYS A 181 -19.80 9.77 18.01
CA LYS A 181 -21.12 9.25 18.43
C LYS A 181 -21.05 8.66 19.83
N GLN A 182 -20.00 7.90 20.12
CA GLN A 182 -19.81 7.20 21.40
C GLN A 182 -19.07 8.03 22.46
N GLY A 183 -18.37 9.11 22.07
CA GLY A 183 -17.50 9.86 22.97
C GLY A 183 -16.25 9.08 23.40
N GLN A 184 -15.72 8.22 22.53
CA GLN A 184 -14.53 7.44 22.79
C GLN A 184 -13.29 8.18 22.32
N GLY A 185 -12.44 8.61 23.26
CA GLY A 185 -11.21 9.36 22.94
C GLY A 185 -11.44 10.80 22.45
N VAL A 186 -12.71 11.20 22.29
CA VAL A 186 -13.19 12.54 22.00
C VAL A 186 -14.44 12.80 22.84
N THR A 187 -14.84 14.06 23.01
CA THR A 187 -16.13 14.37 23.63
C THR A 187 -17.27 13.92 22.72
N VAL A 188 -18.36 13.42 23.30
CA VAL A 188 -19.58 13.07 22.54
C VAL A 188 -20.03 14.30 21.74
N ASP A 189 -20.12 14.15 20.43
CA ASP A 189 -20.62 15.19 19.53
C ASP A 189 -21.39 14.55 18.37
N LYS A 190 -22.71 14.46 18.55
CA LYS A 190 -23.62 13.85 17.56
C LYS A 190 -23.68 14.64 16.25
N PHE A 191 -23.38 15.95 16.30
CA PHE A 191 -23.38 16.80 15.13
C PHE A 191 -22.14 16.56 14.28
N GLU A 192 -20.96 16.51 14.90
CA GLU A 192 -19.73 16.07 14.23
C GLU A 192 -19.82 14.62 13.75
N ALA A 193 -20.40 13.72 14.56
CA ALA A 193 -20.61 12.33 14.18
C ALA A 193 -21.42 12.23 12.88
N TYR A 194 -22.54 12.97 12.80
CA TYR A 194 -23.38 13.00 11.60
C TYR A 194 -22.64 13.53 10.37
N ILE A 195 -21.84 14.60 10.51
CA ILE A 195 -21.06 15.15 9.39
C ILE A 195 -20.09 14.09 8.83
N TRP A 196 -19.29 13.47 9.70
CA TRP A 196 -18.29 12.49 9.26
C TRP A 196 -18.91 11.22 8.68
N LEU A 197 -20.01 10.75 9.28
CA LEU A 197 -20.77 9.62 8.73
C LEU A 197 -21.38 9.99 7.37
N LEU A 198 -21.96 11.18 7.21
CA LEU A 198 -22.58 11.57 5.96
C LEU A 198 -21.56 11.60 4.81
N VAL A 199 -20.39 12.21 5.03
CA VAL A 199 -19.32 12.22 4.00
C VAL A 199 -18.85 10.79 3.68
N SER A 200 -18.76 9.90 4.68
CA SER A 200 -18.44 8.49 4.42
C SER A 200 -19.51 7.80 3.58
N PHE A 201 -20.80 8.10 3.81
CA PHE A 201 -21.92 7.51 3.11
C PHE A 201 -21.97 7.96 1.65
N ASP A 202 -21.80 9.26 1.42
CA ASP A 202 -21.76 9.89 0.10
C ASP A 202 -20.56 9.41 -0.72
N ALA A 203 -19.46 9.03 -0.05
CA ALA A 203 -18.32 8.36 -0.66
C ALA A 203 -18.51 6.84 -0.91
N GLY A 204 -19.69 6.28 -0.64
CA GLY A 204 -20.08 4.91 -0.99
C GLY A 204 -20.20 3.92 0.17
N ASN A 205 -19.95 4.33 1.42
CA ASN A 205 -20.16 3.46 2.58
C ASN A 205 -21.64 3.37 2.95
N GLN A 206 -22.39 2.51 2.24
CA GLN A 206 -23.84 2.39 2.44
C GLN A 206 -24.23 1.72 3.78
N THR A 207 -23.27 1.11 4.49
CA THR A 207 -23.54 0.33 5.72
C THR A 207 -23.99 1.20 6.90
N ILE A 208 -23.73 2.50 6.86
CA ILE A 208 -24.01 3.46 7.94
C ILE A 208 -25.35 4.22 7.76
N ALA A 209 -26.18 3.82 6.80
CA ALA A 209 -27.47 4.48 6.55
C ALA A 209 -28.39 4.50 7.79
N ALA A 210 -28.40 3.40 8.56
CA ALA A 210 -29.19 3.30 9.78
C ALA A 210 -28.70 4.24 10.89
N ASP A 211 -27.38 4.38 11.04
CA ASP A 211 -26.78 5.31 12.01
C ASP A 211 -27.11 6.77 11.66
N LEU A 212 -27.07 7.12 10.37
CA LEU A 212 -27.47 8.44 9.89
C LEU A 212 -28.94 8.72 10.23
N ALA A 213 -29.85 7.80 9.91
CA ALA A 213 -31.27 7.98 10.21
C ALA A 213 -31.56 8.14 11.70
N ALA A 214 -30.85 7.39 12.55
CA ALA A 214 -30.94 7.54 14.00
C ALA A 214 -30.48 8.93 14.46
N LEU A 215 -29.33 9.39 13.98
CA LEU A 215 -28.79 10.71 14.30
C LEU A 215 -29.67 11.85 13.79
N GLU A 216 -30.32 11.71 12.62
CA GLU A 216 -31.28 12.71 12.12
C GLU A 216 -32.45 12.90 13.08
N GLY A 217 -32.98 11.78 13.63
CA GLY A 217 -34.05 11.81 14.63
C GLY A 217 -33.63 12.51 15.94
N GLU A 218 -32.36 12.40 16.32
CA GLU A 218 -31.83 13.00 17.55
C GLU A 218 -31.44 14.48 17.41
N LEU A 219 -30.96 14.89 16.24
CA LEU A 219 -30.48 16.25 15.97
C LEU A 219 -31.62 17.23 15.64
N GLY A 220 -32.70 16.73 15.02
CA GLY A 220 -33.79 17.54 14.51
C GLY A 220 -33.44 18.26 13.20
N SER A 221 -34.47 18.63 12.43
CA SER A 221 -34.35 19.10 11.04
C SER A 221 -33.35 20.25 10.85
N ASN A 222 -33.44 21.30 11.68
CA ASN A 222 -32.60 22.49 11.52
C ASN A 222 -31.11 22.19 11.67
N ARG A 223 -30.74 21.31 12.62
CA ARG A 223 -29.34 20.93 12.84
C ARG A 223 -28.86 19.96 11.78
N VAL A 224 -29.73 19.06 11.30
CA VAL A 224 -29.42 18.18 10.18
C VAL A 224 -29.12 18.99 8.91
N ASP A 225 -29.90 20.03 8.62
CA ASP A 225 -29.68 20.89 7.45
C ASP A 225 -28.34 21.63 7.54
N GLU A 226 -27.99 22.15 8.73
CA GLU A 226 -26.68 22.76 8.98
C GLU A 226 -25.55 21.74 8.80
N ALA A 227 -25.70 20.54 9.35
CA ALA A 227 -24.70 19.47 9.25
C ALA A 227 -24.51 19.02 7.80
N LYS A 228 -25.59 18.86 7.03
CA LYS A 228 -25.54 18.59 5.58
C LYS A 228 -24.79 19.68 4.83
N SER A 229 -24.94 20.95 5.22
CA SER A 229 -24.15 22.03 4.63
C SER A 229 -22.66 21.90 4.93
N LYS A 230 -22.30 21.65 6.19
CA LYS A 230 -20.90 21.45 6.58
C LYS A 230 -20.28 20.21 5.95
N ALA A 231 -21.03 19.12 5.80
CA ALA A 231 -20.56 17.93 5.09
C ALA A 231 -20.21 18.24 3.63
N ARG A 232 -21.06 19.00 2.91
CA ARG A 232 -20.76 19.45 1.54
C ARG A 232 -19.54 20.36 1.47
N ASP A 233 -19.37 21.27 2.43
CA ASP A 233 -18.18 22.14 2.49
C ASP A 233 -16.91 21.32 2.80
N LEU A 234 -17.04 20.32 3.66
CA LEU A 234 -15.99 19.38 3.99
C LEU A 234 -15.59 18.56 2.74
N GLU A 235 -16.53 18.06 1.95
CA GLU A 235 -16.24 17.36 0.68
C GLU A 235 -15.54 18.22 -0.37
N GLN A 236 -15.72 19.54 -0.32
CA GLN A 236 -15.02 20.48 -1.20
C GLN A 236 -13.59 20.76 -0.75
N THR A 237 -13.32 20.63 0.56
CA THR A 237 -12.02 20.98 1.18
C THR A 237 -11.14 19.76 1.46
N VAL A 238 -11.76 18.63 1.77
CA VAL A 238 -11.12 17.32 1.84
C VAL A 238 -10.55 17.03 0.46
N SER A 239 -9.28 16.66 0.43
CA SER A 239 -8.66 16.28 -0.84
C SER A 239 -9.47 15.13 -1.42
N ARG A 240 -10.09 15.34 -2.59
CA ARG A 240 -10.70 14.24 -3.36
C ARG A 240 -9.68 13.16 -3.76
N ALA A 241 -8.39 13.34 -3.42
CA ALA A 241 -7.26 12.56 -3.87
C ALA A 241 -7.40 11.05 -3.72
N VAL A 242 -8.06 10.54 -2.67
CA VAL A 242 -8.23 9.09 -2.53
C VAL A 242 -9.34 8.54 -3.45
N VAL A 243 -10.42 9.29 -3.68
CA VAL A 243 -11.57 8.85 -4.49
C VAL A 243 -11.44 9.23 -5.97
N SER A 244 -10.70 10.30 -6.32
CA SER A 244 -10.68 10.87 -7.68
C SER A 244 -9.40 10.62 -8.49
N ARG A 245 -8.44 9.80 -8.01
CA ARG A 245 -7.16 9.54 -8.71
C ARG A 245 -7.05 8.14 -9.31
N GLY A 246 -8.16 7.53 -9.70
CA GLY A 246 -8.15 6.22 -10.34
C GLY A 246 -7.92 5.06 -9.37
N CYS A 247 -7.97 5.32 -8.07
CA CYS A 247 -8.44 4.31 -7.13
C CYS A 247 -9.95 4.12 -7.34
N ASP A 248 -10.37 3.45 -8.42
CA ASP A 248 -11.53 2.54 -8.34
C ASP A 248 -11.17 1.32 -7.47
N TRP A 249 -10.41 1.58 -6.41
CA TRP A 249 -10.00 0.68 -5.37
C TRP A 249 -10.73 1.18 -4.14
N ALA A 250 -11.92 0.60 -3.92
CA ALA A 250 -12.62 0.75 -2.67
C ALA A 250 -11.68 0.24 -1.57
N GLY A 251 -11.20 1.17 -0.74
CA GLY A 251 -10.01 0.95 0.08
C GLY A 251 -9.94 -0.38 0.84
N ALA A 252 -8.71 -0.84 1.01
CA ALA A 252 -8.26 -1.84 1.98
C ALA A 252 -8.71 -3.31 1.84
N PHE A 253 -9.68 -3.71 1.00
CA PHE A 253 -10.12 -5.13 0.96
C PHE A 253 -10.41 -5.76 -0.41
N ASP A 254 -10.41 -5.00 -1.50
CA ASP A 254 -10.55 -5.61 -2.83
C ASP A 254 -9.19 -5.95 -3.46
N PRO A 255 -9.08 -7.09 -4.18
CA PRO A 255 -7.88 -7.45 -4.90
C PRO A 255 -7.57 -6.39 -5.96
N VAL A 256 -6.29 -6.04 -6.14
CA VAL A 256 -5.87 -5.19 -7.29
C VAL A 256 -6.39 -5.87 -8.56
N PRO A 257 -7.05 -5.14 -9.46
CA PRO A 257 -7.60 -5.72 -10.68
C PRO A 257 -6.52 -6.54 -11.39
N THR A 258 -6.89 -7.74 -11.84
CA THR A 258 -5.99 -8.62 -12.58
C THR A 258 -6.12 -8.36 -14.08
N PRO A 259 -5.02 -8.08 -14.81
CA PRO A 259 -3.65 -7.87 -14.31
C PRO A 259 -3.47 -6.48 -13.68
N PRO A 260 -2.54 -6.32 -12.72
CA PRO A 260 -2.29 -5.05 -12.06
C PRO A 260 -1.93 -4.00 -13.11
N PRO A 261 -2.37 -2.76 -12.93
CA PRO A 261 -2.13 -1.71 -13.91
C PRO A 261 -0.62 -1.48 -14.09
N PRO A 262 -0.19 -1.08 -15.31
CA PRO A 262 1.23 -0.92 -15.64
C PRO A 262 2.03 -0.02 -14.69
N ASP A 263 1.37 0.90 -14.00
CA ASP A 263 1.97 1.90 -13.12
C ASP A 263 1.31 1.86 -11.73
N ILE A 264 1.59 0.82 -10.93
CA ILE A 264 1.10 0.74 -9.53
C ILE A 264 1.46 2.00 -8.73
N GLN A 265 2.61 2.63 -9.01
CA GLN A 265 3.03 3.87 -8.34
C GLN A 265 2.20 5.11 -8.71
N ARG A 266 1.47 5.11 -9.83
CA ARG A 266 0.56 6.22 -10.19
C ARG A 266 -0.84 6.07 -9.59
N PHE A 267 -1.21 4.86 -9.20
CA PHE A 267 -2.50 4.59 -8.56
C PHE A 267 -2.61 5.17 -7.16
N CYS A 268 -1.49 5.46 -6.48
CA CYS A 268 -1.50 5.92 -5.09
C CYS A 268 -0.60 7.13 -4.84
N ARG A 269 -0.60 8.15 -5.72
CA ARG A 269 0.02 9.46 -5.44
C ARG A 269 -1.02 10.52 -5.16
#